data_AF-A0AAD5SJE7-F1
#
_entry.id   AF-A0AAD5SJE7-F1
#
_cell.length_a   1.000
_cell.length_b   1.000
_cell.length_c   1.000
_cell.angle_alpha   90.00
_cell.angle_beta   90.00
_cell.angle_gamma   90.00
#
_symmetry.space_group_name_H-M   'P 1'
#
loop_
_entity.id
_entity.type
_entity.pdbx_description
1 polymer ?
#
loop_
_entity_poly.entity_id
_entity_poly.type
_entity_poly.pdbx_seq_one_letter_code
_entity_poly.pdbx_strand_id
1 'polypeptide(L)'
;MTEQPRPRRLTEAEKEARHQAVLNESLQASAISIPFAVGGSYVLHRYWGFYRNLSLPFKTLLGICVPTAVFLTVSDRAAMRADRELIDRFAVIRSDALIRPPPKKEFSWTAEGIKNYAIDNRYYVVGLGWLGTATGMMLYTWRRRDITTSQKIINARMAAQALAIGGIAATAFVGALPDKNEPVVDPHFERVVNAQKN
;
A
#
# COMPACT_ATOMS: atom_id res chain seq x y z
N MET A 1 43.85 -11.47 9.77
CA MET A 1 43.19 -11.05 8.51
C MET A 1 41.79 -11.67 8.51
N THR A 2 40.83 -11.00 9.13
CA THR A 2 39.44 -11.42 9.17
C THR A 2 38.80 -10.99 7.85
N GLU A 3 38.47 -11.97 7.00
CA GLU A 3 37.71 -11.75 5.78
C GLU A 3 36.35 -11.17 6.16
N GLN A 4 36.15 -9.87 5.95
CA GLN A 4 34.82 -9.28 6.10
C GLN A 4 33.88 -9.93 5.06
N PRO A 5 32.69 -10.43 5.46
CA PRO A 5 31.75 -10.99 4.51
C PRO A 5 31.32 -9.89 3.53
N ARG A 6 31.84 -9.94 2.31
CA ARG A 6 31.42 -9.03 1.23
C ARG A 6 29.90 -9.20 1.03
N PRO A 7 29.10 -8.13 1.05
CA PRO A 7 27.69 -8.22 0.70
C PRO A 7 27.61 -8.67 -0.76
N ARG A 8 27.28 -9.95 -0.98
CA ARG A 8 27.17 -10.53 -2.31
C ARG A 8 25.95 -9.89 -2.96
N ARG A 9 26.17 -8.91 -3.84
CA ARG A 9 25.11 -8.31 -4.65
C ARG A 9 24.44 -9.43 -5.46
N LEU A 10 23.11 -9.47 -5.45
CA LEU A 10 22.37 -10.42 -6.29
C LEU A 10 22.86 -10.32 -7.73
N THR A 11 23.14 -11.46 -8.32
CA THR A 11 23.48 -11.51 -9.74
C THR A 11 22.24 -11.13 -10.56
N GLU A 12 22.43 -10.47 -11.71
CA GLU A 12 21.30 -10.06 -12.56
C GLU A 12 20.44 -11.26 -12.98
N ALA A 13 21.06 -12.43 -13.17
CA ALA A 13 20.37 -13.68 -13.45
C ALA A 13 19.44 -14.14 -12.30
N GLU A 14 19.86 -13.99 -11.03
CA GLU A 14 19.02 -14.33 -9.87
C GLU A 14 17.84 -13.36 -9.71
N LYS A 15 18.03 -12.07 -10.06
CA LYS A 15 16.94 -11.08 -10.06
C LYS A 15 15.89 -11.40 -11.11
N GLU A 16 16.34 -11.73 -12.33
CA GLU A 16 15.46 -12.04 -13.45
C GLU A 16 14.68 -13.34 -13.21
N ALA A 17 15.36 -14.40 -12.77
CA ALA A 17 14.71 -15.68 -12.43
C ALA A 17 13.64 -15.50 -11.34
N ARG A 18 13.89 -14.63 -10.36
CA ARG A 18 12.91 -14.27 -9.33
C ARG A 18 11.74 -13.48 -9.91
N HIS A 19 12.01 -12.46 -10.72
CA HIS A 19 10.97 -11.65 -11.33
C HIS A 19 10.01 -12.53 -12.12
N GLN A 20 10.55 -13.47 -12.88
CA GLN A 20 9.76 -14.46 -13.61
C GLN A 20 8.98 -15.39 -12.69
N ALA A 21 9.56 -15.84 -11.56
CA ALA A 21 8.83 -16.66 -10.58
C ALA A 21 7.62 -15.93 -9.97
N VAL A 22 7.79 -14.66 -9.57
CA VAL A 22 6.70 -13.82 -9.04
C VAL A 22 5.61 -13.61 -10.09
N LEU A 23 5.99 -13.35 -11.34
CA LEU A 23 5.06 -13.19 -12.44
C LEU A 23 4.29 -14.48 -12.72
N ASN A 24 4.95 -15.64 -12.71
CA ASN A 24 4.29 -16.92 -12.97
C ASN A 24 3.29 -17.29 -11.87
N GLU A 25 3.65 -17.09 -10.59
CA GLU A 25 2.74 -17.35 -9.46
C GLU A 25 1.51 -16.43 -9.51
N SER A 26 1.72 -15.14 -9.76
CA SER A 26 0.62 -14.16 -9.87
C SER A 26 -0.26 -14.37 -11.10
N LEU A 27 0.33 -14.77 -12.24
CA LEU A 27 -0.40 -15.08 -13.47
C LEU A 27 -1.25 -16.34 -13.33
N GLN A 28 -0.72 -17.39 -12.70
CA GLN A 28 -1.48 -18.60 -12.44
C GLN A 28 -2.66 -18.31 -11.50
N ALA A 29 -2.45 -17.55 -10.43
CA ALA A 29 -3.50 -17.19 -9.49
C ALA A 29 -4.58 -16.30 -10.14
N SER A 30 -4.18 -15.33 -10.97
CA SER A 30 -5.15 -14.48 -11.67
C SER A 30 -5.97 -15.27 -12.69
N ALA A 31 -5.36 -16.20 -13.41
CA ALA A 31 -6.06 -17.10 -14.33
C ALA A 31 -7.13 -17.94 -13.62
N ILE A 32 -6.82 -18.47 -12.43
CA ILE A 32 -7.77 -19.23 -11.60
C ILE A 32 -8.95 -18.36 -11.15
N SER A 33 -8.73 -17.06 -10.91
CA SER A 33 -9.78 -16.16 -10.42
C SER A 33 -10.81 -15.72 -11.48
N ILE A 34 -10.48 -15.82 -12.77
CA ILE A 34 -11.38 -15.39 -13.86
C ILE A 34 -12.71 -16.16 -13.84
N PRO A 35 -12.75 -17.51 -13.76
CA PRO A 35 -14.00 -18.25 -13.60
C PRO A 35 -14.83 -17.81 -12.38
N PHE A 36 -14.19 -17.50 -11.25
CA PHE A 36 -14.89 -17.02 -10.06
C PHE A 36 -15.49 -15.63 -10.27
N ALA A 37 -14.80 -14.74 -10.97
CA ALA A 37 -15.31 -13.42 -11.32
C ALA A 37 -16.54 -13.52 -12.24
N VAL A 38 -16.48 -14.39 -13.25
CA VAL A 38 -17.59 -14.63 -14.19
C VAL A 38 -18.76 -15.30 -13.48
N GLY A 39 -18.51 -16.36 -12.69
CA GLY A 39 -19.54 -17.04 -11.91
C GLY A 39 -20.19 -16.15 -10.86
N GLY A 40 -19.39 -15.34 -10.15
CA GLY A 40 -19.87 -14.35 -9.21
C GLY A 40 -20.75 -13.29 -9.87
N SER A 41 -20.35 -12.79 -11.05
CA SER A 41 -21.15 -11.86 -11.86
C SER A 41 -22.50 -12.47 -12.26
N TYR A 42 -22.51 -13.75 -12.67
CA TYR A 42 -23.74 -14.47 -13.01
C TYR A 42 -24.69 -14.61 -11.80
N VAL A 43 -24.16 -15.03 -10.65
CA VAL A 43 -24.95 -15.15 -9.40
C VAL A 43 -25.51 -13.78 -8.98
N LEU A 44 -24.68 -12.73 -8.99
CA LEU A 44 -25.12 -11.37 -8.67
C LEU A 44 -26.23 -10.88 -9.61
N HIS A 45 -26.11 -11.19 -10.91
CA HIS A 45 -27.14 -10.87 -11.89
C HIS A 45 -28.47 -11.58 -11.61
N ARG A 46 -28.41 -12.83 -11.10
CA ARG A 46 -29.60 -13.64 -10.83
C ARG A 46 -30.35 -13.23 -9.57
N TYR A 47 -29.66 -12.79 -8.53
CA TYR A 47 -30.24 -12.57 -7.20
C TYR A 47 -30.36 -11.09 -6.78
N TRP A 48 -29.54 -10.18 -7.32
CA TRP A 48 -29.56 -8.76 -6.91
C TRP A 48 -30.08 -7.81 -7.99
N GLY A 49 -31.25 -7.21 -7.73
CA GLY A 49 -31.90 -6.27 -8.64
C GLY A 49 -31.06 -5.03 -8.96
N PHE A 50 -30.25 -4.55 -8.01
CA PHE A 50 -29.29 -3.47 -8.23
C PHE A 50 -28.23 -3.84 -9.28
N TYR A 51 -27.64 -5.03 -9.18
CA TYR A 51 -26.62 -5.50 -10.09
C TYR A 51 -27.18 -5.74 -11.51
N ARG A 52 -28.41 -6.22 -11.61
CA ARG A 52 -29.10 -6.38 -12.90
C ARG A 52 -29.23 -5.05 -13.65
N ASN A 53 -29.58 -3.98 -12.95
CA ASN A 53 -29.77 -2.64 -13.51
C ASN A 53 -28.47 -1.84 -13.73
N LEU A 54 -27.32 -2.39 -13.30
CA LEU A 54 -26.02 -1.76 -13.47
C LEU A 54 -25.64 -1.73 -14.96
N SER A 55 -25.07 -0.61 -15.43
CA SER A 55 -24.69 -0.47 -16.83
C SER A 55 -23.57 -1.44 -17.22
N LEU A 56 -23.54 -1.82 -18.48
CA LEU A 56 -22.54 -2.75 -19.03
C LEU A 56 -21.09 -2.39 -18.66
N PRO A 57 -20.63 -1.13 -18.79
CA PRO A 57 -19.25 -0.78 -18.45
C PRO A 57 -18.92 -0.95 -16.96
N PHE A 58 -19.89 -0.79 -16.04
CA PHE A 58 -19.63 -1.07 -14.62
C PHE A 58 -19.55 -2.58 -14.32
N LYS A 59 -20.32 -3.40 -15.04
CA LYS A 59 -20.24 -4.86 -14.92
C LYS A 59 -18.89 -5.40 -15.41
N THR A 60 -18.40 -4.90 -16.55
CA THR A 60 -17.09 -5.29 -17.07
C THR A 60 -15.96 -4.81 -16.17
N LEU A 61 -16.06 -3.59 -15.64
CA LEU A 61 -15.11 -3.07 -14.66
C LEU A 61 -15.00 -3.99 -13.44
N LEU A 62 -16.14 -4.35 -12.82
CA LEU A 62 -16.15 -5.26 -11.67
C LEU A 62 -15.58 -6.64 -12.01
N GLY A 63 -15.88 -7.16 -13.21
CA GLY A 63 -15.35 -8.43 -13.69
C GLY A 63 -13.82 -8.43 -13.86
N ILE A 64 -13.24 -7.32 -14.32
CA ILE A 64 -11.78 -7.17 -14.50
C ILE A 64 -11.08 -6.86 -13.18
N CYS A 65 -11.73 -6.13 -12.25
CA CYS A 65 -11.15 -5.78 -10.96
C CYS A 65 -10.75 -7.01 -10.13
N VAL A 66 -11.53 -8.10 -10.17
CA VAL A 66 -11.26 -9.32 -9.40
C VAL A 66 -9.92 -9.96 -9.78
N PRO A 67 -9.67 -10.36 -11.05
CA PRO A 67 -8.40 -10.95 -11.44
C PRO A 67 -7.21 -10.00 -11.30
N THR A 68 -7.41 -8.70 -11.54
CA THR A 68 -6.35 -7.70 -11.30
C THR A 68 -5.99 -7.60 -9.82
N ALA A 69 -6.97 -7.58 -8.91
CA ALA A 69 -6.72 -7.53 -7.48
C ALA A 69 -6.02 -8.80 -6.98
N VAL A 70 -6.40 -9.97 -7.48
CA VAL A 70 -5.73 -11.24 -7.17
C VAL A 70 -4.28 -11.22 -7.66
N PHE A 71 -4.06 -10.80 -8.91
CA PHE A 71 -2.72 -10.66 -9.48
C PHE A 71 -1.82 -9.80 -8.59
N LEU A 72 -2.27 -8.59 -8.25
CA LEU A 72 -1.50 -7.65 -7.42
C LEU A 72 -1.24 -8.20 -6.02
N THR A 73 -2.23 -8.82 -5.38
CA THR A 73 -2.09 -9.38 -4.02
C THR A 73 -1.10 -10.54 -3.97
N VAL A 74 -1.17 -11.44 -4.96
CA VAL A 74 -0.25 -12.58 -5.04
C VAL A 74 1.15 -12.11 -5.40
N SER A 75 1.27 -11.14 -6.32
CA SER A 75 2.55 -10.53 -6.66
C SER A 75 3.22 -9.91 -5.43
N ASP A 76 2.49 -9.15 -4.61
CA ASP A 76 3.02 -8.53 -3.40
C ASP A 76 3.46 -9.59 -2.37
N ARG A 77 2.65 -10.63 -2.17
CA ARG A 77 2.99 -11.74 -1.28
C ARG A 77 4.23 -12.51 -1.75
N ALA A 78 4.34 -12.78 -3.04
CA ALA A 78 5.48 -13.48 -3.63
C ALA A 78 6.76 -12.64 -3.53
N ALA A 79 6.67 -11.33 -3.80
CA ALA A 79 7.77 -10.39 -3.59
C ALA A 79 8.24 -10.38 -2.13
N MET A 80 7.30 -10.26 -1.18
CA MET A 80 7.62 -10.27 0.26
C MET A 80 8.25 -11.59 0.72
N ARG A 81 7.85 -12.74 0.16
CA ARG A 81 8.51 -14.02 0.45
C ARG A 81 9.95 -14.03 -0.06
N ALA A 82 10.17 -13.59 -1.29
CA ALA A 82 11.49 -13.53 -1.89
C ALA A 82 12.44 -12.57 -1.14
N ASP A 83 11.91 -11.44 -0.64
CA ASP A 83 12.66 -10.49 0.18
C ASP A 83 13.01 -11.08 1.55
N ARG A 84 12.10 -11.82 2.18
CA ARG A 84 12.38 -12.51 3.45
C ARG A 84 13.50 -13.53 3.32
N GLU A 85 13.52 -14.31 2.23
CA GLU A 85 14.61 -15.27 1.97
C GLU A 85 15.97 -14.59 1.80
N LEU A 86 16.01 -13.38 1.23
CA LEU A 86 17.25 -12.60 1.15
C LEU A 86 17.70 -12.10 2.51
N ILE A 87 16.77 -11.56 3.28
CA ILE A 87 17.05 -11.09 4.63
C ILE A 87 17.63 -12.26 5.44
N ASP A 88 17.01 -13.45 5.39
CA ASP A 88 17.51 -14.62 6.13
C ASP A 88 18.92 -15.07 5.68
N ARG A 89 19.22 -15.01 4.37
CA ARG A 89 20.52 -15.41 3.82
C ARG A 89 21.64 -14.40 4.03
N PHE A 90 21.33 -13.10 4.05
CA PHE A 90 22.32 -12.02 4.02
C PHE A 90 22.27 -11.10 5.24
N ALA A 91 21.37 -11.33 6.21
CA ALA A 91 21.33 -10.52 7.42
C ALA A 91 22.58 -10.77 8.27
N VAL A 92 23.45 -9.77 8.31
CA VAL A 92 24.61 -9.68 9.22
C VAL A 92 24.16 -9.51 10.69
N ILE A 93 22.90 -9.10 10.90
CA ILE A 93 22.27 -8.94 12.21
C ILE A 93 21.16 -9.99 12.33
N ARG A 94 21.16 -10.77 13.41
CA ARG A 94 20.13 -11.77 13.70
C ARG A 94 18.73 -11.12 13.60
N SER A 95 17.87 -11.71 12.77
CA SER A 95 16.58 -11.12 12.34
C SER A 95 15.61 -10.86 13.50
N ASP A 96 15.74 -11.58 14.60
CA ASP A 96 15.07 -11.37 15.89
C ASP A 96 15.38 -10.01 16.55
N ALA A 97 16.56 -9.43 16.31
CA ALA A 97 16.92 -8.10 16.81
C ALA A 97 16.30 -6.94 15.99
N LEU A 98 15.80 -7.20 14.77
CA LEU A 98 15.08 -6.22 13.92
C LEU A 98 13.57 -6.22 14.17
N ILE A 99 13.05 -7.26 14.82
CA ILE A 99 11.62 -7.43 15.14
C ILE A 99 11.24 -6.71 16.45
N ARG A 100 12.20 -6.08 17.16
CA ARG A 100 11.82 -5.18 18.26
C ARG A 100 10.98 -4.04 17.68
N PRO A 101 9.67 -3.96 17.97
CA PRO A 101 8.89 -2.84 17.50
C PRO A 101 9.58 -1.58 18.04
N PRO A 102 9.77 -0.54 17.22
CA PRO A 102 10.23 0.74 17.75
C PRO A 102 9.32 1.10 18.94
N PRO A 103 9.85 1.71 20.01
CA PRO A 103 9.03 2.10 21.15
C PRO A 103 7.82 2.85 20.61
N LYS A 104 6.61 2.39 20.92
CA LYS A 104 5.38 3.01 20.43
C LYS A 104 5.43 4.47 20.88
N LYS A 105 5.67 5.39 19.95
CA LYS A 105 5.58 6.83 20.23
C LYS A 105 4.12 7.07 20.61
N GLU A 106 3.89 7.51 21.85
CA GLU A 106 2.55 7.84 22.30
C GLU A 106 2.01 9.00 21.48
N PHE A 107 0.74 8.90 21.05
CA PHE A 107 0.10 9.97 20.31
C PHE A 107 -0.09 11.18 21.23
N SER A 108 0.42 12.35 20.81
CA SER A 108 0.21 13.61 21.50
C SER A 108 -0.70 14.53 20.70
N TRP A 109 -1.62 15.22 21.39
CA TRP A 109 -2.55 16.17 20.79
C TRP A 109 -1.91 17.53 20.43
N THR A 110 -0.58 17.65 20.55
CA THR A 110 0.15 18.84 20.13
C THR A 110 0.22 18.91 18.60
N ALA A 111 0.42 20.11 18.03
CA ALA A 111 0.56 20.28 16.59
C ALA A 111 1.70 19.43 16.01
N GLU A 112 2.79 19.29 16.77
CA GLU A 112 3.94 18.45 16.42
C GLU A 112 3.61 16.95 16.52
N GLY A 113 2.85 16.53 17.53
CA GLY A 113 2.35 15.17 17.67
C GLY A 113 1.45 14.73 16.52
N ILE A 114 0.51 15.60 16.12
CA ILE A 114 -0.37 15.35 14.97
C ILE A 114 0.43 15.28 13.67
N LYS A 115 1.40 16.19 13.47
CA LYS A 115 2.30 16.18 12.31
C LYS A 115 3.09 14.87 12.23
N ASN A 116 3.73 14.46 13.32
CA ASN A 116 4.53 13.23 13.36
C ASN A 116 3.65 11.99 13.13
N TYR A 117 2.47 11.94 13.76
CA TYR A 117 1.51 10.87 13.51
C TYR A 117 1.09 10.79 12.04
N ALA A 118 0.85 11.93 11.39
CA ALA A 118 0.48 11.98 9.98
C ALA A 118 1.62 11.53 9.04
N ILE A 119 2.88 11.82 9.38
CA ILE A 119 4.05 11.37 8.62
C ILE A 119 4.25 9.86 8.77
N ASP A 120 4.15 9.35 10.00
CA ASP A 120 4.30 7.93 10.32
C ASP A 120 3.18 7.10 9.68
N ASN A 121 1.96 7.64 9.63
CA ASN A 121 0.79 6.97 9.09
C ASN A 121 0.32 7.55 7.75
N ARG A 122 1.25 8.08 6.94
CA ARG A 122 0.94 8.83 5.71
C ARG A 122 -0.12 8.19 4.81
N TYR A 123 -0.01 6.89 4.54
CA TYR A 123 -0.92 6.18 3.64
C TYR A 123 -2.31 6.03 4.27
N TYR A 124 -2.36 5.81 5.58
CA TYR A 124 -3.61 5.69 6.31
C TYR A 124 -4.33 7.04 6.42
N VAL A 125 -3.59 8.11 6.73
CA VAL A 125 -4.16 9.48 6.80
C VAL A 125 -4.68 9.92 5.44
N VAL A 126 -3.92 9.70 4.36
CA VAL A 126 -4.37 10.03 3.00
C VAL A 126 -5.58 9.19 2.60
N GLY A 127 -5.58 7.89 2.91
CA GLY A 127 -6.70 6.99 2.61
C GLY A 127 -7.99 7.34 3.36
N LEU A 128 -7.90 7.58 4.67
CA LEU A 128 -9.03 8.04 5.48
C LEU A 128 -9.49 9.43 5.08
N GLY A 129 -8.56 10.34 4.78
CA GLY A 129 -8.88 11.67 4.27
C GLY A 129 -9.67 11.59 2.97
N TRP A 130 -9.22 10.78 2.01
CA TRP A 130 -9.90 10.53 0.75
C TRP A 130 -11.33 10.00 0.98
N LEU A 131 -11.50 8.97 1.82
CA LEU A 131 -12.82 8.43 2.17
C LEU A 131 -13.70 9.47 2.87
N GLY A 132 -13.12 10.23 3.80
CA GLY A 132 -13.80 11.27 4.56
C GLY A 132 -14.29 12.40 3.66
N THR A 133 -13.47 12.86 2.73
CA THR A 133 -13.85 13.89 1.75
C THR A 133 -14.90 13.38 0.77
N ALA A 134 -14.76 12.15 0.27
CA ALA A 134 -15.78 11.54 -0.60
C ALA A 134 -17.14 11.48 0.11
N THR A 135 -17.14 10.97 1.35
CA THR A 135 -18.36 10.83 2.16
C THR A 135 -18.93 12.18 2.57
N GLY A 136 -18.09 13.12 2.99
CA GLY A 136 -18.50 14.47 3.36
C GLY A 136 -19.13 15.22 2.20
N MET A 137 -18.54 15.14 1.00
CA MET A 137 -19.11 15.72 -0.22
C MET A 137 -20.42 15.03 -0.62
N MET A 138 -20.50 13.71 -0.48
CA MET A 138 -21.73 12.96 -0.73
C MET A 138 -22.85 13.38 0.23
N LEU A 139 -22.57 13.49 1.53
CA LEU A 139 -23.53 13.95 2.55
C LEU A 139 -23.97 15.40 2.30
N TYR A 140 -23.02 16.28 1.99
CA TYR A 140 -23.29 17.68 1.66
C TYR A 140 -24.23 17.82 0.47
N THR A 141 -23.99 17.04 -0.60
CA THR A 141 -24.83 17.06 -1.81
C THR A 141 -26.11 16.24 -1.69
N TRP A 142 -26.23 15.33 -0.72
CA TRP A 142 -27.41 14.49 -0.54
C TRP A 142 -28.68 15.33 -0.28
N ARG A 143 -28.56 16.37 0.56
CA ARG A 143 -29.67 17.28 0.92
C ARG A 143 -30.12 18.20 -0.23
N ARG A 144 -29.31 18.35 -1.28
CA ARG A 144 -29.58 19.19 -2.45
C ARG A 144 -30.48 18.47 -3.47
N ARG A 145 -31.63 19.06 -3.81
CA ARG A 145 -32.61 18.50 -4.79
C ARG A 145 -32.42 19.05 -6.22
N ASP A 146 -31.62 20.09 -6.36
CA ASP A 146 -31.24 20.78 -7.60
C ASP A 146 -30.22 20.00 -8.46
N ILE A 147 -29.65 18.92 -7.93
CA ILE A 147 -28.55 18.18 -8.55
C ILE A 147 -28.97 16.72 -8.77
N THR A 148 -28.73 16.19 -9.98
CA THR A 148 -29.01 14.77 -10.29
C THR A 148 -28.08 13.84 -9.52
N THR A 149 -28.52 12.60 -9.24
CA THR A 149 -27.73 11.62 -8.49
C THR A 149 -26.36 11.34 -9.14
N SER A 150 -26.29 11.31 -10.48
CA SER A 150 -25.04 11.15 -11.21
C SER A 150 -24.05 12.29 -10.94
N GLN A 151 -24.51 13.54 -10.94
CA GLN A 151 -23.68 14.72 -10.66
C GLN A 151 -23.17 14.72 -9.20
N LYS A 152 -23.97 14.26 -8.23
CA LYS A 152 -23.54 14.12 -6.83
C LYS A 152 -22.32 13.20 -6.70
N ILE A 153 -22.35 12.06 -7.39
CA ILE A 153 -21.26 11.08 -7.38
C ILE A 153 -20.00 11.66 -8.02
N ILE A 154 -20.13 12.37 -9.15
CA ILE A 154 -19.01 13.00 -9.83
C ILE A 154 -18.34 14.04 -8.91
N ASN A 155 -19.13 14.89 -8.25
CA ASN A 155 -18.61 15.89 -7.30
C ASN A 155 -17.85 15.24 -6.14
N ALA A 156 -18.40 14.18 -5.56
CA ALA A 156 -17.75 13.44 -4.49
C ALA A 156 -16.40 12.84 -4.94
N ARG A 157 -16.36 12.24 -6.13
CA ARG A 157 -15.13 11.64 -6.67
C ARG A 157 -14.07 12.69 -7.01
N MET A 158 -14.45 13.82 -7.63
CA MET A 158 -13.53 14.91 -7.94
C MET A 158 -12.92 15.51 -6.67
N ALA A 159 -13.74 15.77 -5.65
CA ALA A 159 -13.26 16.31 -4.38
C ALA A 159 -12.28 15.35 -3.69
N ALA A 160 -12.61 14.05 -3.68
CA ALA A 160 -11.74 13.03 -3.10
C ALA A 160 -10.42 12.90 -3.88
N GLN A 161 -10.46 12.88 -5.21
CA GLN A 161 -9.26 12.83 -6.06
C GLN A 161 -8.35 14.05 -5.84
N ALA A 162 -8.92 15.26 -5.79
CA ALA A 162 -8.17 16.48 -5.53
C ALA A 162 -7.46 16.42 -4.15
N LEU A 163 -8.16 15.92 -3.13
CA LEU A 163 -7.59 15.74 -1.80
C LEU A 163 -6.48 14.68 -1.78
N ALA A 164 -6.64 13.56 -2.47
CA ALA A 164 -5.59 12.54 -2.53
C ALA A 164 -4.31 13.07 -3.21
N ILE A 165 -4.44 13.77 -4.34
CA ILE A 165 -3.30 14.38 -5.03
C ILE A 165 -2.63 15.42 -4.13
N GLY A 166 -3.41 16.31 -3.52
CA GLY A 166 -2.90 17.32 -2.58
C GLY A 166 -2.24 16.69 -1.35
N GLY A 167 -2.82 15.61 -0.81
CA GLY A 167 -2.29 14.88 0.33
C GLY A 167 -0.96 14.20 0.02
N ILE A 168 -0.85 13.52 -1.12
CA ILE A 168 0.42 12.92 -1.56
C ILE A 168 1.48 14.01 -1.76
N ALA A 169 1.13 15.10 -2.44
CA ALA A 169 2.05 16.22 -2.65
C ALA A 169 2.51 16.86 -1.33
N ALA A 170 1.59 17.06 -0.38
CA ALA A 170 1.90 17.57 0.95
C ALA A 170 2.80 16.60 1.74
N THR A 171 2.53 15.30 1.67
CA THR A 171 3.35 14.27 2.33
C THR A 171 4.77 14.25 1.76
N ALA A 172 4.90 14.30 0.43
CA ALA A 172 6.18 14.36 -0.25
C ALA A 172 6.95 15.64 0.12
N PHE A 173 6.27 16.78 0.14
CA PHE A 173 6.85 18.04 0.56
C PHE A 173 7.36 18.00 1.99
N VAL A 174 6.53 17.52 2.94
CA VAL A 174 6.92 17.40 4.35
C VAL A 174 8.07 16.42 4.54
N GLY A 175 8.07 15.30 3.83
CA GLY A 175 9.17 14.32 3.86
C GLY A 175 10.48 14.82 3.24
N ALA A 176 10.42 15.84 2.37
CA ALA A 176 11.61 16.46 1.79
C ALA A 176 12.22 17.55 2.68
N LEU A 177 11.51 17.99 3.72
CA LEU A 177 12.06 18.97 4.66
C LEU A 177 13.12 18.30 5.56
N PRO A 178 14.31 18.90 5.69
CA PRO A 178 15.34 18.36 6.58
C PRO A 178 14.84 18.42 8.03
N ASP A 179 14.78 17.26 8.70
CA ASP A 179 14.54 17.20 10.13
C ASP A 179 15.76 17.77 10.85
N LYS A 180 15.54 18.80 11.67
CA LYS A 180 16.62 19.49 12.39
C LYS A 180 16.96 18.83 13.72
N ASN A 181 16.17 17.84 14.18
CA ASN A 181 16.26 17.28 15.53
C ASN A 181 16.56 15.77 15.60
N GLU A 182 16.72 15.07 14.48
CA GLU A 182 17.25 13.70 14.51
C GLU A 182 18.73 13.73 14.10
N PRO A 183 19.68 13.39 14.99
CA PRO A 183 20.96 12.92 14.49
C PRO A 183 20.62 11.70 13.62
N VAL A 184 21.08 11.70 12.37
CA VAL A 184 20.99 10.54 11.47
C VAL A 184 21.90 9.45 12.04
N VAL A 185 21.50 8.89 13.19
CA VAL A 185 22.08 7.71 13.77
C VAL A 185 21.37 6.58 13.07
N ASP A 186 21.97 6.10 11.99
CA ASP A 186 21.55 4.86 11.36
C ASP A 186 21.54 3.78 12.46
N PRO A 187 20.37 3.22 12.84
CA PRO A 187 20.28 2.20 13.87
C PRO A 187 21.09 0.95 13.53
N HIS A 188 21.49 0.78 12.26
CA HIS A 188 22.41 -0.26 11.83
C HIS A 188 23.87 0.09 12.06
N PHE A 189 24.27 1.36 11.99
CA PHE A 189 25.66 1.79 12.17
C PHE A 189 26.17 1.49 13.59
N GLU A 190 25.42 1.87 14.62
CA GLU A 190 25.79 1.58 16.01
C GLU A 190 25.84 0.07 16.30
N ARG A 191 24.95 -0.71 15.67
CA ARG A 191 24.92 -2.17 15.83
C ARG A 191 26.14 -2.85 15.21
N VAL A 192 26.60 -2.39 14.05
CA VAL A 192 27.82 -2.94 13.41
C VAL A 192 29.07 -2.58 14.21
N VAL A 193 29.17 -1.33 14.67
CA VAL A 193 30.34 -0.85 15.43
C VAL A 193 30.43 -1.54 16.80
N ASN A 194 29.32 -1.72 17.50
CA ASN A 194 29.30 -2.40 18.80
C ASN A 194 29.47 -3.92 18.69
N ALA A 195 28.99 -4.55 17.60
CA ALA A 195 29.21 -5.97 17.34
C ALA A 195 30.68 -6.31 17.02
N GLN A 196 31.47 -5.36 16.50
CA GLN A 196 32.92 -5.53 16.30
C GLN A 196 33.74 -5.33 17.58
N LYS A 197 33.14 -4.80 18.66
CA LYS A 197 33.85 -4.46 19.90
C LYS A 197 33.82 -5.57 20.95
N ASN A 198 33.04 -6.64 20.71
CA ASN A 198 33.00 -7.89 21.49
C ASN A 198 33.59 -9.03 20.66
#